data_AF-A0A9P0KQ86-F1
#
_entry.id   AF-A0A9P0KQ86-F1
#
_cell.length_a   1.000
_cell.length_b   1.000
_cell.length_c   1.000
_cell.angle_alpha   90.00
_cell.angle_beta   90.00
_cell.angle_gamma   90.00
#
_symmetry.space_group_name_H-M   'P 1'
#
loop_
_entity.id
_entity.type
_entity.pdbx_description
1 polymer ?
#
loop_
_entity_poly.entity_id
_entity_poly.type
_entity_poly.pdbx_seq_one_letter_code
_entity_poly.pdbx_strand_id
1 'polypeptide(L)'
;MNSIIISKYVIIALVLAHVEDIEALSSYEKCLKLSRITSSEENAFSPEGLCFQKCMLESEGILRADGTLNEEMFDEIIEETPPEQIKLVVELKECVKDIVVKECDDIAKLMECFNESRNI
;
A
#
# COMPACT_ATOMS: atom_id res chain seq x y z
N MET A 1 -4.20 -28.79 12.23
CA MET A 1 -5.01 -27.55 12.24
C MET A 1 -4.08 -26.42 12.66
N ASN A 2 -3.34 -25.86 11.71
CA ASN A 2 -2.49 -24.70 11.97
C ASN A 2 -3.23 -23.48 11.43
N SER A 3 -3.88 -22.74 12.32
CA SER A 3 -4.42 -21.42 12.02
C SER A 3 -3.25 -20.52 11.65
N ILE A 4 -3.13 -20.17 10.37
CA ILE A 4 -2.20 -19.14 9.94
C ILE A 4 -2.82 -17.81 10.37
N ILE A 5 -2.32 -17.26 11.48
CA ILE A 5 -2.58 -15.88 11.87
C ILE A 5 -1.80 -15.03 10.87
N ILE A 6 -2.40 -14.76 9.71
CA ILE A 6 -1.84 -13.87 8.70
C ILE A 6 -1.98 -12.44 9.26
N SER A 7 -0.90 -11.99 9.89
CA SER A 7 -0.79 -10.73 10.60
C SER A 7 -1.08 -9.54 9.69
N LYS A 8 -1.41 -8.40 10.29
CA LYS A 8 -1.89 -7.20 9.59
C LYS A 8 -1.00 -6.69 8.46
N TYR A 9 0.25 -7.06 8.54
CA TYR A 9 1.33 -6.61 7.69
C TYR A 9 1.52 -7.46 6.45
N VAL A 10 0.90 -8.65 6.33
CA VAL A 10 1.22 -9.58 5.22
C VAL A 10 0.63 -9.13 3.89
N ILE A 11 -0.58 -8.58 3.84
CA ILE A 11 -1.16 -8.07 2.57
C ILE A 11 -0.44 -6.80 2.12
N ILE A 12 -0.16 -5.89 3.05
CA ILE A 12 0.66 -4.70 2.78
C ILE A 12 2.06 -5.14 2.32
N ALA A 13 2.66 -6.13 2.98
CA ALA A 13 3.94 -6.69 2.56
C ALA A 13 3.85 -7.43 1.22
N LEU A 14 2.74 -8.08 0.85
CA LEU A 14 2.58 -8.73 -0.46
C LEU A 14 2.48 -7.69 -1.60
N VAL A 15 1.71 -6.62 -1.37
CA VAL A 15 1.61 -5.47 -2.29
C VAL A 15 2.97 -4.76 -2.41
N LEU A 16 3.71 -4.63 -1.30
CA LEU A 16 5.04 -4.02 -1.28
C LEU A 16 6.18 -4.97 -1.69
N ALA A 17 5.97 -6.29 -1.71
CA ALA A 17 7.00 -7.30 -2.04
C ALA A 17 7.05 -7.64 -3.54
N HIS A 18 6.13 -7.11 -4.36
CA HIS A 18 6.22 -7.18 -5.83
C HIS A 18 7.31 -6.25 -6.40
N VAL A 19 8.10 -5.59 -5.54
CA VAL A 19 9.13 -4.65 -5.94
C VAL A 19 10.48 -5.37 -6.08
N GLU A 20 10.99 -5.47 -7.31
CA GLU A 20 12.30 -6.05 -7.64
C GLU A 20 13.49 -5.19 -7.11
N ASP A 21 13.93 -5.52 -5.89
CA ASP A 21 15.23 -5.50 -5.19
C ASP A 21 16.43 -4.56 -5.53
N ILE A 22 16.36 -3.54 -6.40
CA ILE A 22 17.39 -2.46 -6.45
C ILE A 22 16.78 -1.06 -6.57
N GLU A 23 15.73 -0.91 -7.38
CA GLU A 23 15.05 0.39 -7.54
C GLU A 23 14.30 0.78 -6.26
N ALA A 24 13.76 -0.20 -5.53
CA ALA A 24 13.10 -0.07 -4.23
C ALA A 24 13.96 0.69 -3.20
N LEU A 25 15.24 0.36 -3.11
CA LEU A 25 16.19 0.98 -2.16
C LEU A 25 16.45 2.45 -2.53
N SER A 26 16.53 2.76 -3.83
CA SER A 26 16.72 4.13 -4.30
C SER A 26 15.48 5.01 -4.06
N SER A 27 14.29 4.43 -4.28
CA SER A 27 13.01 5.07 -4.04
C SER A 27 12.77 5.30 -2.56
N TYR A 28 13.08 4.32 -1.72
CA TYR A 28 12.99 4.42 -0.26
C TYR A 28 13.84 5.56 0.30
N GLU A 29 15.13 5.63 -0.04
CA GLU A 29 16.01 6.71 0.43
C GLU A 29 15.56 8.09 -0.08
N LYS A 30 15.07 8.15 -1.32
CA LYS A 30 14.52 9.37 -1.91
C LYS A 30 13.26 9.82 -1.15
N CYS A 31 12.35 8.90 -0.85
CA CYS A 31 11.11 9.20 -0.16
C CYS A 31 11.36 9.62 1.30
N LEU A 32 12.30 8.99 2.01
CA LEU A 32 12.72 9.43 3.35
C LEU A 32 13.21 10.88 3.36
N LYS A 33 14.07 11.24 2.39
CA LYS A 33 14.59 12.61 2.26
C LYS A 33 13.49 13.63 1.96
N LEU A 34 12.53 13.28 1.11
CA LEU A 34 11.42 14.17 0.73
C LEU A 34 10.40 14.35 1.86
N SER A 35 10.09 13.29 2.61
CA SER A 35 9.16 13.33 3.74
C SER A 35 9.78 13.88 5.02
N ARG A 36 11.11 14.11 5.04
CA ARG A 36 11.89 14.56 6.20
C ARG A 36 11.87 13.58 7.37
N ILE A 37 11.64 12.31 7.09
CA ILE A 37 11.65 11.22 8.06
C ILE A 37 13.06 10.67 8.19
N THR A 38 13.48 10.37 9.42
CA THR A 38 14.81 9.79 9.67
C THR A 38 14.84 8.27 9.71
N SER A 39 13.69 7.63 9.97
CA SER A 39 13.49 6.18 9.86
C SER A 39 12.02 5.82 9.61
N SER A 40 11.74 4.71 8.92
CA SER A 40 10.37 4.23 8.65
C SER A 40 9.57 3.84 9.91
N GLU A 41 10.22 3.79 11.07
CA GLU A 41 9.57 3.54 12.37
C GLU A 41 8.98 4.82 12.99
N GLU A 42 9.26 6.00 12.42
CA GLU A 42 8.57 7.23 12.79
C GLU A 42 7.08 7.08 12.47
N ASN A 43 6.25 7.57 13.38
CA ASN A 43 4.81 7.33 13.47
C ASN A 43 4.15 7.36 12.07
N ALA A 44 3.82 6.18 11.52
CA ALA A 44 3.39 6.02 10.12
C ALA A 44 2.10 6.78 9.75
N PHE A 45 1.40 7.29 10.77
CA PHE A 45 0.20 8.13 10.66
C PHE A 45 0.47 9.62 10.94
N SER A 46 1.72 10.04 11.11
CA SER A 46 2.07 11.47 11.12
C SER A 46 1.94 12.05 9.71
N PRO A 47 1.80 13.38 9.57
CA PRO A 47 1.78 14.03 8.26
C PRO A 47 2.98 13.63 7.39
N GLU A 48 4.16 13.55 7.99
CA GLU A 48 5.39 13.11 7.32
C GLU A 48 5.28 11.64 6.91
N GLY A 49 4.83 10.76 7.80
CA GLY A 49 4.60 9.32 7.53
C GLY A 49 3.64 9.07 6.37
N LEU A 50 2.55 9.83 6.30
CA LEU A 50 1.60 9.78 5.19
C LEU A 50 2.24 10.27 3.88
N CYS A 51 3.06 11.32 3.92
CA CYS A 51 3.80 11.77 2.74
C CYS A 51 4.83 10.76 2.25
N PHE A 52 5.51 10.09 3.18
CA PHE A 52 6.43 9.00 2.86
C PHE A 52 5.71 7.88 2.12
N GLN A 53 4.55 7.44 2.63
CA GLN A 53 3.75 6.40 1.99
C GLN A 53 3.26 6.82 0.61
N LYS A 54 2.76 8.05 0.44
CA LYS A 54 2.39 8.59 -0.87
C LYS A 54 3.55 8.50 -1.86
N CYS A 55 4.74 8.95 -1.45
CA CYS A 55 5.94 8.89 -2.28
C CYS A 55 6.30 7.45 -2.69
N MET A 56 6.22 6.50 -1.76
CA MET A 56 6.46 5.08 -2.05
C MET A 56 5.43 4.55 -3.06
N LEU A 57 4.14 4.83 -2.87
CA LEU A 57 3.11 4.37 -3.81
C LEU A 57 3.31 4.97 -5.21
N GLU A 58 3.74 6.22 -5.31
CA GLU A 58 4.09 6.85 -6.60
C GLU A 58 5.33 6.21 -7.24
N SER A 59 6.37 5.91 -6.44
CA SER A 59 7.60 5.33 -6.96
C SER A 59 7.42 3.89 -7.45
N GLU A 60 6.55 3.13 -6.80
CA GLU A 60 6.21 1.76 -7.18
C GLU A 60 5.14 1.67 -8.28
N GLY A 61 4.70 2.81 -8.83
CA GLY A 61 3.67 2.85 -9.89
C GLY A 61 2.27 2.42 -9.44
N ILE A 62 2.08 2.28 -8.12
CA ILE A 62 0.79 1.96 -7.49
C ILE A 62 -0.13 3.17 -7.54
N LEU A 63 0.42 4.37 -7.33
CA LEU A 63 -0.29 5.63 -7.50
C LEU A 63 0.14 6.28 -8.81
N ARG A 64 -0.83 6.54 -9.68
CA ARG A 64 -0.62 7.27 -10.93
C ARG A 64 -0.48 8.77 -10.69
N ALA A 65 0.07 9.47 -11.68
CA ALA A 65 0.31 10.92 -11.59
C ALA A 65 -0.96 11.77 -11.42
N ASP A 66 -2.14 11.24 -11.76
CA ASP A 66 -3.44 11.89 -11.55
C ASP A 66 -4.02 11.62 -10.14
N GLY A 67 -3.32 10.84 -9.32
CA GLY A 67 -3.72 10.45 -7.98
C GLY A 67 -4.64 9.24 -7.93
N THR A 68 -4.90 8.56 -9.05
CA THR A 68 -5.66 7.30 -9.06
C THR A 68 -4.75 6.10 -8.82
N LEU A 69 -5.30 5.02 -8.27
CA LEU A 69 -4.55 3.77 -8.12
C LEU A 69 -4.44 3.01 -9.44
N ASN A 70 -3.33 2.29 -9.61
CA ASN A 70 -3.14 1.37 -10.72
C ASN A 70 -3.95 0.08 -10.48
N GLU A 71 -5.18 0.04 -11.00
CA GLU A 71 -6.07 -1.10 -10.85
C GLU A 71 -5.51 -2.42 -11.43
N GLU A 72 -4.64 -2.35 -12.44
CA GLU A 72 -4.04 -3.53 -13.08
C GLU A 72 -3.15 -4.31 -12.10
N MET A 73 -2.51 -3.62 -11.16
CA MET A 73 -1.72 -4.26 -10.08
C MET A 73 -2.59 -5.18 -9.22
N PHE A 74 -3.86 -4.85 -8.99
CA PHE A 74 -4.74 -5.72 -8.20
C PHE A 74 -5.07 -7.01 -8.94
N ASP A 75 -5.15 -6.96 -10.28
CA ASP A 75 -5.40 -8.15 -11.09
C ASP A 75 -4.18 -9.08 -11.06
N GLU A 76 -2.96 -8.54 -11.15
CA GLU A 76 -1.70 -9.28 -10.96
C GLU A 76 -1.63 -9.93 -9.56
N ILE A 77 -1.95 -9.16 -8.51
CA ILE A 77 -1.98 -9.68 -7.14
C ILE A 77 -3.02 -10.82 -7.01
N ILE A 78 -4.19 -10.70 -7.63
CA ILE A 78 -5.22 -11.76 -7.61
C ILE A 78 -4.71 -13.04 -8.25
N GLU A 79 -3.94 -12.96 -9.34
CA GLU A 79 -3.37 -14.14 -10.01
C GLU A 79 -2.38 -14.90 -9.12
N GLU A 80 -1.60 -14.18 -8.31
CA GLU A 80 -0.62 -14.78 -7.38
C GLU A 80 -1.21 -15.13 -6.00
N THR A 81 -2.41 -14.63 -5.70
CA THR A 81 -3.04 -14.80 -4.38
C THR A 81 -3.73 -16.17 -4.26
N PRO A 82 -3.50 -16.91 -3.17
CA PRO A 82 -4.23 -18.15 -2.90
C PRO A 82 -5.76 -17.95 -2.89
N PRO A 83 -6.57 -18.91 -3.38
CA PRO A 83 -8.02 -18.75 -3.53
C PRO A 83 -8.76 -18.29 -2.27
N GLU A 84 -8.29 -18.72 -1.10
CA GLU A 84 -8.83 -18.34 0.20
C GLU A 84 -8.66 -16.85 0.54
N GLN A 85 -7.76 -16.15 -0.15
CA GLN A 85 -7.42 -14.73 0.07
C GLN A 85 -7.89 -13.82 -1.07
N ILE A 86 -8.28 -14.36 -2.23
CA ILE A 86 -8.76 -13.56 -3.39
C ILE A 86 -9.91 -12.64 -2.98
N LYS A 87 -10.84 -13.12 -2.14
CA LYS A 87 -11.98 -12.32 -1.67
C LYS A 87 -11.53 -11.01 -1.00
N LEU A 88 -10.48 -11.07 -0.16
CA LEU A 88 -9.94 -9.89 0.53
C LEU A 88 -9.34 -8.89 -0.47
N VAL A 89 -8.63 -9.37 -1.49
CA VAL A 89 -8.02 -8.51 -2.51
C VAL A 89 -9.10 -7.85 -3.38
N VAL A 90 -10.16 -8.58 -3.73
CA VAL A 90 -11.32 -8.02 -4.47
C VAL A 90 -12.06 -6.96 -3.65
N GLU A 91 -12.33 -7.23 -2.37
CA GLU A 91 -12.97 -6.26 -1.47
C GLU A 91 -12.11 -5.01 -1.28
N LEU A 92 -10.80 -5.18 -1.17
CA LEU A 92 -9.86 -4.06 -1.12
C LEU A 92 -9.88 -3.25 -2.42
N LYS A 93 -9.80 -3.91 -3.59
CA LYS A 93 -9.87 -3.26 -4.91
C LYS A 93 -11.13 -2.41 -5.02
N GLU A 94 -12.28 -2.96 -4.62
CA GLU A 94 -13.55 -2.24 -4.62
C GLU A 94 -13.58 -1.05 -3.65
N CYS A 95 -12.95 -1.16 -2.48
CA CYS A 95 -12.89 -0.07 -1.52
C CYS A 95 -12.07 1.12 -2.04
N VAL A 96 -10.94 0.84 -2.69
CA VAL A 96 -9.98 1.87 -3.06
C VAL A 96 -10.21 2.48 -4.46
N LYS A 97 -11.07 1.88 -5.30
CA LYS A 97 -11.28 2.29 -6.70
C LYS A 97 -11.66 3.77 -6.88
N ASP A 98 -12.43 4.32 -5.94
CA ASP A 98 -12.95 5.69 -6.01
C ASP A 98 -12.06 6.69 -5.25
N ILE A 99 -10.97 6.20 -4.64
CA ILE A 99 -10.04 7.04 -3.88
C ILE A 99 -9.06 7.71 -4.83
N VAL A 100 -9.03 9.05 -4.77
CA VAL A 100 -8.04 9.87 -5.46
C VAL A 100 -7.13 10.50 -4.41
N VAL A 101 -5.84 10.17 -4.45
CA VAL A 101 -4.81 10.69 -3.54
C VAL A 101 -4.09 11.86 -4.19
N LYS A 102 -4.39 13.08 -3.76
CA LYS A 102 -3.71 14.29 -4.24
C LYS A 102 -2.73 14.81 -3.20
N GLU A 103 -3.15 14.77 -1.95
CA GLU A 103 -2.36 15.22 -0.81
C GLU A 103 -1.90 14.03 0.02
N CYS A 104 -0.91 14.22 0.88
CA CYS A 104 -0.44 13.17 1.78
C CYS A 104 -1.55 12.65 2.69
N ASP A 105 -2.42 13.54 3.19
CA ASP A 105 -3.51 13.18 4.10
C ASP A 105 -4.55 12.26 3.44
N ASP A 106 -4.64 12.23 2.11
CA ASP A 106 -5.54 11.31 1.41
C ASP A 106 -5.12 9.84 1.57
N ILE A 107 -3.85 9.57 1.93
CA ILE A 107 -3.37 8.22 2.26
C ILE A 107 -4.12 7.63 3.45
N ALA A 108 -4.60 8.47 4.39
CA ALA A 108 -5.40 7.98 5.51
C ALA A 108 -6.67 7.25 5.04
N LYS A 109 -7.29 7.70 3.92
CA LYS A 109 -8.47 7.05 3.33
C LYS A 109 -8.16 5.67 2.78
N LEU A 110 -6.98 5.50 2.17
CA LEU A 110 -6.50 4.18 1.76
C LEU A 110 -6.36 3.27 2.98
N MET A 111 -5.72 3.78 4.05
CA MET A 111 -5.53 3.02 5.30
C MET A 111 -6.84 2.66 6.00
N GLU A 112 -7.87 3.49 5.88
CA GLU A 112 -9.24 3.16 6.33
C GLU A 112 -9.79 1.96 5.55
N CYS A 113 -9.71 1.98 4.23
CA CYS A 113 -10.09 0.83 3.38
C CYS A 113 -9.34 -0.46 3.73
N PHE A 114 -8.03 -0.35 3.99
CA PHE A 114 -7.22 -1.49 4.43
C PHE A 114 -7.60 -2.01 5.82
N ASN A 115 -8.20 -1.18 6.68
CA ASN A 115 -8.66 -1.60 8.00
C ASN A 115 -10.08 -2.19 7.96
N GLU A 116 -10.96 -1.63 7.15
CA GLU A 116 -12.35 -2.08 7.01
C GLU A 116 -12.46 -3.46 6.36
N SER A 117 -11.65 -3.74 5.33
CA SER A 117 -11.58 -5.04 4.66
C SER A 117 -11.14 -6.20 5.55
N ARG A 118 -10.74 -5.94 6.80
CA ARG A 118 -10.24 -6.95 7.77
C ARG A 118 -11.20 -7.29 8.90
N ASN A 119 -12.28 -6.52 9.05
CA ASN A 119 -13.28 -6.75 10.09
C ASN A 119 -14.40 -7.69 9.61
N ILE A 120 -14.15 -8.42 8.51
CA ILE A 120 -15.05 -9.41 7.90
C ILE A 120 -14.45 -10.81 8.06
#